data_AF-A0A938EE45-F1
#
_entry.id   AF-A0A938EE45-F1
#
_cell.length_a   1.000
_cell.length_b   1.000
_cell.length_c   1.000
_cell.angle_alpha   90.00
_cell.angle_beta   90.00
_cell.angle_gamma   90.00
#
_symmetry.space_group_name_H-M   'P 1'
#
loop_
_entity.id
_entity.type
_entity.pdbx_description
1 polymer ?
#
loop_
_entity_poly.entity_id
_entity_poly.type
_entity_poly.pdbx_seq_one_letter_code
_entity_poly.pdbx_strand_id
1 'polypeptide(L)'
;MTEILVGTKKGLFVLEGDAGGFEVTSRSFAGEPVDYAMRDPRSGRVIAATGSEFYGPKLWVTDDPRGEWEQAKGVELPEGEAALVRLWTVVAGEEDGLLFAGGDPGVLFESRDGGFTWSLHRPF
;
A
#
# COMPACT_ATOMS: atom_id res chain seq x y z
N MET A 1 15.59 0.30 18.05
CA MET A 1 14.49 -0.61 17.70
C MET A 1 14.07 -0.27 16.28
N THR A 2 14.19 -1.25 15.39
CA THR A 2 13.89 -1.17 13.96
C THR A 2 12.54 -1.83 13.73
N GLU A 3 11.69 -1.21 12.91
CA GLU A 3 10.43 -1.80 12.42
C GLU A 3 10.63 -2.30 10.99
N ILE A 4 10.09 -3.48 10.66
CA ILE A 4 10.07 -4.03 9.31
C ILE A 4 8.63 -4.43 8.95
N LEU A 5 8.15 -3.92 7.82
CA LEU A 5 6.90 -4.32 7.21
C LEU A 5 7.19 -5.46 6.22
N VAL A 6 6.58 -6.63 6.45
CA VAL A 6 6.80 -7.83 5.63
C VAL A 6 5.50 -8.22 4.95
N GLY A 7 5.36 -7.85 3.68
CA GLY A 7 4.27 -8.30 2.80
C GLY A 7 4.49 -9.75 2.37
N THR A 8 3.44 -10.56 2.43
CA THR A 8 3.48 -11.98 2.06
C THR A 8 2.23 -12.39 1.29
N LYS A 9 2.22 -13.60 0.74
CA LYS A 9 0.99 -14.23 0.19
C LYS A 9 -0.09 -14.54 1.24
N LYS A 10 0.16 -14.28 2.53
CA LYS A 10 -0.70 -14.66 3.66
C LYS A 10 -1.05 -13.48 4.57
N GLY A 11 -0.66 -12.26 4.19
CA GLY A 11 -0.92 -11.03 4.93
C GLY A 11 0.33 -10.18 5.12
N LEU A 12 0.16 -9.09 5.87
CA LEU A 12 1.21 -8.19 6.30
C LEU A 12 1.63 -8.55 7.72
N PHE A 13 2.94 -8.62 7.96
CA PHE A 13 3.52 -8.78 9.29
C PHE A 13 4.33 -7.56 9.66
N VAL A 14 4.16 -7.05 10.87
CA VAL A 14 5.05 -6.03 11.46
C VAL A 14 6.01 -6.75 12.38
N LEU A 15 7.30 -6.55 12.12
CA LEU A 15 8.38 -7.07 12.95
C LEU A 15 9.07 -5.91 13.64
N GLU A 16 9.38 -6.05 14.92
CA GLU A 16 10.20 -5.09 15.66
C GLU A 16 11.37 -5.79 16.33
N GLY A 17 12.54 -5.14 16.30
CA GLY A 17 13.76 -5.77 16.76
C GLY A 17 15.00 -4.92 16.61
N ASP A 18 16.14 -5.55 16.84
CA ASP A 18 17.47 -4.99 16.58
C ASP A 18 18.45 -6.12 16.23
N ALA A 19 19.75 -5.90 16.41
CA ALA A 19 20.77 -6.90 16.12
C ALA A 19 20.57 -8.24 16.88
N GLY A 20 19.86 -8.23 18.01
CA GLY A 20 19.54 -9.42 18.81
C GLY A 20 18.40 -10.29 18.28
N GLY A 21 17.63 -9.80 17.30
CA GLY A 21 16.50 -10.51 16.71
C GLY A 21 15.27 -9.63 16.49
N PHE A 22 14.29 -10.17 15.77
CA PHE A 22 13.01 -9.52 15.48
C PHE A 22 11.85 -10.41 15.92
N GLU A 23 10.85 -9.79 16.54
CA GLU A 23 9.60 -10.44 16.94
C GLU A 23 8.44 -9.94 16.08
N VAL A 24 7.47 -10.83 15.81
CA VAL A 24 6.23 -10.45 15.13
C VAL A 24 5.32 -9.74 16.11
N THR A 25 5.07 -8.46 15.88
CA THR A 25 4.30 -7.61 16.79
C THR A 25 2.90 -7.29 16.32
N SER A 26 2.63 -7.40 15.01
CA SER A 26 1.30 -7.26 14.42
C SER A 26 1.15 -8.15 13.19
N ARG A 27 -0.11 -8.48 12.87
CA ARG A 27 -0.52 -9.16 11.65
C ARG A 27 -1.78 -8.49 11.11
N SER A 28 -1.79 -8.13 9.84
CA SER A 28 -2.93 -7.53 9.15
C SER A 28 -3.22 -8.28 7.86
N PHE A 29 -4.46 -8.18 7.35
CA PHE A 29 -4.89 -8.80 6.10
C PHE A 29 -4.68 -10.33 6.07
N ALA A 30 -5.06 -11.02 7.15
CA ALA A 30 -4.82 -12.45 7.29
C ALA A 30 -5.45 -13.25 6.13
N GLY A 31 -4.61 -13.99 5.39
CA GLY A 31 -5.02 -14.79 4.24
C GLY A 31 -5.02 -14.04 2.90
N GLU A 32 -4.89 -12.72 2.91
CA GLU A 32 -4.83 -11.89 1.71
C GLU A 32 -3.37 -11.65 1.29
N PRO A 33 -3.03 -11.73 0.00
CA PRO A 33 -1.72 -11.31 -0.49
C PRO A 33 -1.47 -9.81 -0.26
N VAL A 34 -0.30 -9.48 0.29
CA VAL A 34 0.20 -8.11 0.41
C VAL A 34 1.41 -7.98 -0.50
N ASP A 35 1.22 -7.31 -1.64
CA ASP A 35 2.20 -7.21 -2.71
C ASP A 35 3.23 -6.09 -2.45
N TYR A 36 2.84 -5.06 -1.70
CA TYR A 36 3.73 -3.97 -1.30
C TYR A 36 3.28 -3.33 0.02
N ALA A 37 4.22 -2.83 0.82
CA ALA A 37 3.93 -1.98 1.96
C ALA A 37 5.10 -1.01 2.20
N MET A 38 4.78 0.22 2.62
CA MET A 38 5.78 1.23 2.97
C MET A 38 5.29 2.11 4.11
N ARG A 39 6.24 2.70 4.84
CA ARG A 39 5.98 3.82 5.74
C ARG A 39 6.49 5.08 5.07
N ASP A 40 5.63 6.09 4.90
CA ASP A 40 6.04 7.41 4.43
C ASP A 40 6.95 8.04 5.49
N PRO A 41 8.24 8.29 5.19
CA PRO A 41 9.19 8.78 6.18
C PRO A 41 8.86 10.20 6.68
N ARG A 42 7.97 10.93 5.98
CA ARG A 42 7.62 12.32 6.33
C ARG A 42 6.46 12.37 7.33
N SER A 43 5.37 11.68 7.01
CA SER A 43 4.17 11.66 7.84
C SER A 43 4.17 10.53 8.88
N GLY A 44 4.99 9.50 8.68
CA GLY A 44 4.94 8.27 9.45
C GLY A 44 3.78 7.34 9.06
N ARG A 45 2.91 7.74 8.13
CA ARG A 45 1.78 6.91 7.68
C ARG A 45 2.24 5.65 6.99
N VAL A 46 1.50 4.56 7.16
CA VAL A 46 1.75 3.28 6.51
C VAL A 46 0.73 3.04 5.41
N ILE A 47 1.22 2.59 4.25
CA ILE A 47 0.42 2.21 3.10
C ILE A 47 0.70 0.74 2.78
N ALA A 48 -0.35 -0.03 2.50
CA ALA A 48 -0.24 -1.43 2.06
C ALA A 48 -1.09 -1.68 0.81
N ALA A 49 -0.51 -2.35 -0.18
CA ALA A 49 -1.18 -2.83 -1.38
C ALA A 49 -1.52 -4.31 -1.22
N THR A 50 -2.81 -4.63 -1.15
CA THR A 50 -3.29 -6.02 -1.16
C THR A 50 -3.72 -6.43 -2.56
N GLY A 51 -3.41 -7.65 -2.97
CA GLY A 51 -3.85 -8.21 -4.25
C GLY A 51 -5.06 -9.13 -4.09
N SER A 52 -5.97 -9.11 -5.06
CA SER A 52 -7.08 -10.08 -5.16
C SER A 52 -7.30 -10.50 -6.62
N GLU A 53 -7.34 -11.80 -6.88
CA GLU A 53 -7.63 -12.34 -8.22
C GLU A 53 -9.09 -12.11 -8.65
N PHE A 54 -9.99 -11.84 -7.70
CA PHE A 54 -11.42 -11.66 -7.97
C PHE A 54 -11.84 -10.20 -7.98
N TYR A 55 -11.26 -9.37 -7.11
CA TYR A 55 -11.71 -8.00 -6.87
C TYR A 55 -10.69 -6.94 -7.30
N GLY A 56 -9.54 -7.35 -7.84
CA GLY A 56 -8.43 -6.44 -8.14
C GLY A 56 -7.68 -5.99 -6.88
N PRO A 57 -6.60 -5.21 -7.04
CA PRO A 57 -5.82 -4.73 -5.91
C PRO A 57 -6.52 -3.61 -5.16
N LYS A 58 -6.17 -3.46 -3.88
CA LYS A 58 -6.63 -2.36 -3.01
C LYS A 58 -5.44 -1.72 -2.32
N LEU A 59 -5.57 -0.43 -2.02
CA LEU A 59 -4.67 0.28 -1.12
C LEU A 59 -5.34 0.49 0.24
N TRP A 60 -4.54 0.37 1.28
CA TRP A 60 -4.93 0.55 2.67
C TRP A 60 -4.00 1.54 3.33
N VAL A 61 -4.55 2.33 4.24
CA VAL A 61 -3.85 3.39 4.96
C VAL A 61 -4.07 3.23 6.46
N THR A 62 -3.00 3.46 7.23
CA THR A 62 -3.10 3.61 8.70
C THR A 62 -1.96 4.46 9.23
N ASP A 63 -2.15 5.10 10.39
CA ASP A 63 -1.06 5.75 11.12
C ASP A 63 -0.39 4.79 12.13
N ASP A 64 -1.03 3.64 12.43
CA ASP A 64 -0.49 2.58 13.29
C ASP A 64 -0.75 1.19 12.67
N PRO A 65 0.27 0.45 12.21
CA PRO A 65 0.10 -0.86 11.57
C PRO A 65 -0.31 -1.98 12.55
N ARG A 66 -0.49 -1.66 13.83
CA ARG A 66 -1.12 -2.54 14.85
C ARG A 66 -2.62 -2.28 15.00
N GLY A 67 -3.09 -1.15 14.49
CA GLY A 67 -4.47 -0.71 14.60
C GLY A 67 -5.31 -1.08 13.37
N GLU A 68 -6.35 -0.28 13.18
CA GLU A 68 -7.28 -0.41 12.06
C GLU A 68 -6.70 0.20 10.79
N TRP A 69 -7.13 -0.34 9.65
CA TRP A 69 -6.73 0.10 8.32
C TRP A 69 -7.94 0.65 7.58
N GLU A 70 -7.78 1.82 6.96
CA GLU A 70 -8.79 2.42 6.08
C GLU A 70 -8.51 2.02 4.63
N GLN A 71 -9.53 1.53 3.91
CA GLN A 71 -9.40 1.28 2.49
C GLN A 71 -9.40 2.61 1.72
N ALA A 72 -8.37 2.83 0.91
CA ALA A 72 -8.30 3.98 0.03
C ALA A 72 -9.35 3.92 -1.09
N LYS A 73 -9.69 5.08 -1.65
CA LYS A 73 -10.68 5.26 -2.72
C LYS A 73 -10.00 5.62 -4.05
N GLY A 74 -10.67 5.34 -5.17
CA GLY A 74 -10.24 5.75 -6.52
C GLY A 74 -9.11 4.90 -7.13
N VAL A 75 -8.82 3.74 -6.53
CA VAL A 75 -7.84 2.78 -7.06
C VAL A 75 -8.54 1.83 -8.02
N GLU A 76 -8.89 2.34 -9.19
CA GLU A 76 -9.57 1.57 -10.24
C GLU A 76 -9.25 2.15 -11.62
N LEU A 77 -9.38 1.31 -12.64
CA LEU A 77 -9.30 1.74 -14.02
C LEU A 77 -10.70 2.04 -14.57
N PRO A 78 -10.83 3.03 -15.47
CA PRO A 78 -12.10 3.37 -16.10
C PRO A 78 -12.74 2.20 -16.84
N GLU A 79 -14.07 2.20 -16.90
CA GLU A 79 -14.82 1.19 -17.62
C GLU A 79 -14.41 1.12 -19.10
N GLY A 80 -14.25 -0.11 -19.60
CA GLY A 80 -13.81 -0.37 -20.98
C GLY A 80 -12.29 -0.42 -21.16
N GLU A 81 -11.51 -0.09 -20.13
CA GLU A 81 -10.06 -0.36 -20.09
C GLU A 81 -9.75 -1.78 -19.57
N ALA A 82 -8.48 -2.16 -19.61
CA ALA A 82 -8.03 -3.44 -19.03
C ALA A 82 -8.27 -3.47 -17.52
N ALA A 83 -8.45 -4.66 -16.95
CA ALA A 83 -8.58 -4.81 -15.50
C ALA A 83 -7.29 -4.42 -14.79
N LEU A 84 -7.40 -3.70 -13.66
CA LEU A 84 -6.28 -3.44 -12.78
C LEU A 84 -5.90 -4.74 -12.07
N VAL A 85 -4.71 -5.28 -12.36
CA VAL A 85 -4.34 -6.63 -11.89
C VAL A 85 -3.61 -6.56 -10.54
N ARG A 86 -2.65 -5.65 -10.41
CA ARG A 86 -1.80 -5.55 -9.22
C ARG A 86 -1.20 -4.16 -9.08
N LEU A 87 -0.96 -3.73 -7.84
CA LEU A 87 -0.07 -2.60 -7.54
C LEU A 87 1.28 -3.14 -7.08
N TRP A 88 2.35 -2.72 -7.74
CA TRP A 88 3.71 -3.21 -7.50
C TRP A 88 4.49 -2.35 -6.51
N THR A 89 4.24 -1.04 -6.51
CA THR A 89 4.99 -0.10 -5.70
C THR A 89 4.15 1.11 -5.32
N VAL A 90 4.44 1.67 -4.16
CA VAL A 90 3.98 2.98 -3.72
C VAL A 90 5.21 3.78 -3.32
N VAL A 91 5.29 5.04 -3.73
CA VAL A 91 6.43 5.92 -3.43
C VAL A 91 5.94 7.29 -2.98
N ALA A 92 6.66 7.89 -2.04
CA ALA A 92 6.44 9.28 -1.67
C ALA A 92 6.95 10.22 -2.76
N GLY A 93 6.13 11.20 -3.14
CA GLY A 93 6.58 12.36 -3.92
C GLY A 93 7.32 13.38 -3.06
N GLU A 94 7.69 14.52 -3.64
CA GLU A 94 8.41 15.57 -2.92
C GLU A 94 7.49 16.40 -2.00
N GLU A 95 6.25 16.66 -2.43
CA GLU A 95 5.26 17.45 -1.67
C GLU A 95 4.57 16.63 -0.58
N ASP A 96 4.30 17.25 0.58
CA ASP A 96 3.57 16.59 1.67
C ASP A 96 2.23 16.04 1.19
N GLY A 97 1.93 14.80 1.56
CA GLY A 97 0.72 14.10 1.13
C GLY A 97 0.74 13.60 -0.32
N LEU A 98 1.74 13.96 -1.13
CA LEU A 98 1.90 13.43 -2.49
C LEU A 98 2.49 12.02 -2.45
N LEU A 99 1.78 11.07 -3.04
CA LEU A 99 2.21 9.69 -3.25
C LEU A 99 1.90 9.25 -4.68
N PHE A 100 2.71 8.34 -5.22
CA PHE A 100 2.47 7.67 -6.49
C PHE A 100 2.38 6.16 -6.30
N ALA A 101 1.49 5.50 -7.04
CA ALA A 101 1.37 4.05 -7.06
C ALA A 101 1.45 3.53 -8.49
N GLY A 102 2.35 2.58 -8.72
CA GLY A 102 2.57 1.94 -10.01
C GLY A 102 2.07 0.50 -10.01
N GLY A 103 1.48 0.04 -11.11
CA GLY A 103 0.89 -1.29 -11.19
C GLY A 103 0.77 -1.86 -12.59
N ASP A 104 0.15 -3.04 -12.68
CA ASP A 104 -0.17 -3.79 -13.90
C ASP A 104 -1.57 -3.38 -14.41
N PRO A 105 -1.72 -2.87 -15.65
CA PRO A 105 -0.84 -3.03 -16.83
C PRO A 105 0.02 -1.81 -17.21
N GLY A 106 0.84 -1.30 -16.29
CA GLY A 106 1.70 -0.13 -16.52
C GLY A 106 1.03 1.19 -16.16
N VAL A 107 0.20 1.17 -15.11
CA VAL A 107 -0.58 2.32 -14.65
C VAL A 107 0.22 3.18 -13.68
N LEU A 108 -0.13 4.46 -13.60
CA LEU A 108 0.36 5.38 -12.58
C LEU A 108 -0.84 6.04 -11.90
N PHE A 109 -0.99 5.85 -10.60
CA PHE A 109 -1.94 6.58 -9.78
C PHE A 109 -1.22 7.63 -8.95
N GLU A 110 -1.93 8.71 -8.63
CA GLU A 110 -1.46 9.80 -7.78
C GLU A 110 -2.45 10.03 -6.63
N SER A 111 -1.93 10.25 -5.43
CA SER A 111 -2.67 10.74 -4.27
C SER A 111 -2.05 12.03 -3.76
N ARG A 112 -2.87 12.97 -3.30
CA ARG A 112 -2.45 14.26 -2.72
C ARG A 112 -2.91 14.47 -1.28
N ASP A 113 -3.52 13.46 -0.66
CA ASP A 113 -4.02 13.50 0.71
C ASP A 113 -3.32 12.49 1.62
N GLY A 114 -2.14 12.02 1.21
CA GLY A 114 -1.36 11.03 1.93
C GLY A 114 -1.95 9.63 1.84
N GLY A 115 -2.56 9.30 0.70
CA GLY A 115 -2.93 7.93 0.33
C GLY A 115 -4.40 7.56 0.53
N PHE A 116 -5.27 8.46 0.99
CA PHE A 116 -6.69 8.16 1.23
C PHE A 116 -7.48 8.13 -0.08
N THR A 117 -7.19 9.06 -1.00
CA THR A 117 -7.80 9.10 -2.32
C THR A 117 -6.75 9.09 -3.42
N TRP A 118 -7.04 8.34 -4.48
CA TRP A 118 -6.17 8.14 -5.63
C TRP A 118 -6.90 8.51 -6.92
N SER A 119 -6.12 9.00 -7.88
CA SER A 119 -6.60 9.30 -9.23
C SER A 119 -5.62 8.76 -10.26
N LEU A 120 -6.14 8.23 -11.37
CA LEU A 120 -5.31 7.74 -12.46
C LEU A 120 -4.59 8.92 -13.12
N HIS A 121 -3.26 8.93 -13.07
CA HIS A 121 -2.43 9.93 -13.73
C HIS A 121 -2.31 9.58 -15.22
N ARG A 122 -3.03 10.31 -16.06
CA ARG A 122 -3.00 10.13 -17.52
C ARG A 122 -1.96 11.05 -18.17
N PRO A 123 -1.16 10.56 -19.12
CA PRO A 123 -0.37 11.45 -19.96
C PRO A 123 -1.29 12.36 -20.78
N PHE A 124 -0.77 13.54 -21.11
CA PHE A 124 -1.41 14.58 -21.91
C PHE A 124 -1.64 14.17 -23.37
#